data_AF-A0A2G0WNA5-F1
#
_entry.id   AF-A0A2G0WNA5-F1
#
_cell.length_a   1.000
_cell.length_b   1.000
_cell.length_c   1.000
_cell.angle_alpha   90.00
_cell.angle_beta   90.00
_cell.angle_gamma   90.00
#
_symmetry.space_group_name_H-M   'P 1'
#
loop_
_entity.id
_entity.type
_entity.pdbx_description
1 polymer ?
#
loop_
_entity_poly.entity_id
_entity_poly.type
_entity_poly.pdbx_seq_one_letter_code
_entity_poly.pdbx_strand_id
1 'polypeptide(L)'
;MPTSLPFLGYGLGLRNEYYEQILEQSPAVDWFEVISENYLVQGGKALYYLDAIAERYPLVMHGVSLSIGGPHALDFDYLKQIKQLAERIQPAWVSDHLCWSRGNAHQLHDLLPLPYTEESLYYVAGRVRQVQDVLQRPLVLENVSSYVRAKADEFSEWEFLNALAHLSGCQLLLDVNNVYVSARNHGFDPWTFIRNLPPQSIRQLHLAGHRDYGDYVVDTHDHPVCDPVWALYQQTLAHIGPVSTLLERDDHFPPFQELLDELAKARQLGASALAGRALCA
;
A
#
# COMPACT_ATOMS: atom_id res chain seq x y z
N MET A 1 14.85 9.01 20.67
CA MET A 1 14.16 7.71 20.64
C MET A 1 13.52 7.59 19.26
N PRO A 2 13.72 6.52 18.48
CA PRO A 2 12.93 6.34 17.27
C PRO A 2 11.48 6.21 17.72
N THR A 3 10.64 7.18 17.36
CA THR A 3 9.20 7.14 17.59
C THR A 3 8.67 5.91 16.86
N SER A 4 8.10 4.96 17.60
CA SER A 4 7.40 3.82 17.00
C SER A 4 6.37 4.35 16.00
N LEU A 5 6.35 3.80 14.80
CA LEU A 5 5.35 4.14 13.79
C LEU A 5 3.95 3.92 14.40
N PRO A 6 3.00 4.88 14.34
CA PRO A 6 1.63 4.66 14.79
C PRO A 6 1.03 3.40 14.18
N PHE A 7 0.49 2.54 15.05
CA PHE A 7 -0.29 1.37 14.70
C PHE A 7 -1.77 1.73 14.79
N LEU A 8 -2.44 1.81 13.63
CA LEU A 8 -3.87 2.11 13.55
C LEU A 8 -4.75 0.86 13.68
N GLY A 9 -4.17 -0.34 13.67
CA GLY A 9 -4.93 -1.58 13.65
C GLY A 9 -5.27 -2.00 12.22
N TYR A 10 -6.53 -2.35 11.98
CA TYR A 10 -7.00 -3.05 10.78
C TYR A 10 -8.02 -2.20 10.02
N GLY A 11 -7.72 -1.92 8.75
CA GLY A 11 -8.50 -1.02 7.91
C GLY A 11 -9.04 -1.66 6.64
N LEU A 12 -9.95 -0.93 5.99
CA LEU A 12 -10.50 -1.27 4.67
C LEU A 12 -10.28 -0.12 3.68
N GLY A 13 -10.20 -0.47 2.40
CA GLY A 13 -10.32 0.53 1.34
C GLY A 13 -11.68 1.21 1.40
N LEU A 14 -11.70 2.55 1.38
CA LEU A 14 -12.92 3.33 1.32
C LEU A 14 -13.43 3.32 -0.14
N ARG A 15 -14.57 2.65 -0.36
CA ARG A 15 -15.22 2.52 -1.67
C ARG A 15 -16.63 3.11 -1.62
N ASN A 16 -17.04 3.78 -2.68
CA ASN A 16 -18.31 4.53 -2.75
C ASN A 16 -19.55 3.65 -2.55
N GLU A 17 -19.43 2.37 -2.87
CA GLU A 17 -20.43 1.32 -2.69
C GLU A 17 -20.85 1.19 -1.21
N TYR A 18 -19.96 1.54 -0.27
CA TYR A 18 -20.16 1.30 1.16
C TYR A 18 -20.36 2.57 2.00
N TYR A 19 -20.36 3.77 1.41
CA TYR A 19 -20.39 5.03 2.19
C TYR A 19 -21.60 5.16 3.11
N GLU A 20 -22.81 4.91 2.57
CA GLU A 20 -24.04 5.01 3.35
C GLU A 20 -24.04 3.97 4.48
N GLN A 21 -23.66 2.74 4.16
CA GLN A 21 -23.57 1.67 5.16
C GLN A 21 -22.56 2.00 6.28
N ILE A 22 -21.39 2.55 5.94
CA ILE A 22 -20.37 2.98 6.91
C ILE A 22 -20.93 4.08 7.83
N LEU A 23 -21.60 5.08 7.27
CA LEU A 23 -22.16 6.19 8.03
C LEU A 23 -23.39 5.80 8.86
N GLU A 24 -24.19 4.83 8.42
CA GLU A 24 -25.37 4.37 9.15
C GLU A 24 -25.00 3.40 10.27
N GLN A 25 -24.06 2.48 10.00
CA GLN A 25 -23.78 1.35 10.88
C GLN A 25 -22.55 1.56 11.77
N SER A 26 -21.67 2.49 11.42
CA SER A 26 -20.40 2.73 12.13
C SER A 26 -19.67 1.41 12.44
N PRO A 27 -19.29 0.63 11.40
CA PRO A 27 -18.72 -0.70 11.55
C PRO A 27 -17.42 -0.69 12.36
N ALA A 28 -17.06 -1.87 12.90
CA ALA A 28 -15.83 -2.10 13.66
C ALA A 28 -14.57 -2.20 12.75
N VAL A 29 -14.32 -1.13 12.00
CA VAL A 29 -13.12 -0.91 11.18
C VAL A 29 -12.28 0.16 11.88
N ASP A 30 -10.97 -0.05 12.03
CA ASP A 30 -10.16 0.86 12.84
C ASP A 30 -9.77 2.13 12.06
N TRP A 31 -9.67 2.05 10.73
CA TRP A 31 -9.30 3.16 9.83
C TRP A 31 -9.66 2.84 8.37
N PHE A 32 -9.70 3.85 7.51
CA PHE A 32 -9.94 3.66 6.07
C PHE A 32 -8.83 4.25 5.20
N GLU A 33 -8.56 3.60 4.06
CA GLU A 33 -7.71 4.13 3.01
C GLU A 33 -8.52 4.75 1.88
N VAL A 34 -8.13 5.96 1.46
CA VAL A 34 -8.75 6.64 0.32
C VAL A 34 -7.82 6.64 -0.89
N ILE A 35 -8.38 6.35 -2.07
CA ILE A 35 -7.69 6.64 -3.34
C ILE A 35 -7.76 8.14 -3.57
N SER A 36 -6.61 8.81 -3.48
CA SER A 36 -6.48 10.27 -3.44
C SER A 36 -7.17 10.93 -4.65
N GLU A 37 -6.98 10.36 -5.82
CA GLU A 37 -7.49 10.83 -7.11
C GLU A 37 -9.01 10.90 -7.16
N ASN A 38 -9.72 10.03 -6.42
CA ASN A 38 -11.18 10.05 -6.37
C ASN A 38 -11.74 11.31 -5.69
N TYR A 39 -10.88 12.07 -5.01
CA TYR A 39 -11.25 13.25 -4.22
C TYR A 39 -10.54 14.53 -4.66
N LEU A 40 -9.79 14.51 -5.77
CA LEU A 40 -9.18 15.71 -6.37
C LEU A 40 -10.20 16.51 -7.21
N VAL A 41 -11.34 16.81 -6.59
CA VAL A 41 -12.47 17.54 -7.17
C VAL A 41 -12.75 18.81 -6.37
N GLN A 42 -13.40 19.81 -6.98
CA GLN A 42 -13.71 21.06 -6.28
C GLN A 42 -14.83 20.94 -5.23
N GLY A 43 -15.61 19.86 -5.24
CA GLY A 43 -16.80 19.70 -4.41
C GLY A 43 -17.64 18.50 -4.80
N GLY A 44 -18.82 18.39 -4.18
CA GLY A 44 -19.83 17.40 -4.52
C GLY A 44 -19.90 16.22 -3.56
N LYS A 45 -20.63 15.19 -3.97
CA LYS A 45 -20.95 14.04 -3.12
C LYS A 45 -19.71 13.34 -2.56
N ALA A 46 -18.66 13.18 -3.38
CA ALA A 46 -17.43 12.52 -2.95
C ALA A 46 -16.81 13.19 -1.71
N LEU A 47 -16.62 14.52 -1.75
CA LEU A 47 -16.08 15.26 -0.61
C LEU A 47 -17.04 15.31 0.59
N TYR A 48 -18.35 15.34 0.35
CA TYR A 48 -19.34 15.25 1.44
C TYR A 48 -19.20 13.96 2.25
N TYR A 49 -19.15 12.80 1.58
CA TYR A 49 -18.98 11.52 2.26
C TYR A 49 -17.59 11.41 2.89
N LEU A 50 -16.55 11.90 2.22
CA LEU A 50 -15.19 11.92 2.76
C LEU A 50 -15.12 12.65 4.09
N ASP A 51 -15.67 13.87 4.16
CA ASP A 51 -15.69 14.66 5.40
C ASP A 51 -16.46 13.94 6.51
N ALA A 52 -17.65 13.43 6.19
CA ALA A 52 -18.51 12.75 7.16
C ALA A 52 -17.85 11.48 7.73
N ILE A 53 -17.03 10.79 6.93
CA ILE A 53 -16.28 9.61 7.36
C ILE A 53 -15.02 10.02 8.13
N ALA A 54 -14.32 11.08 7.70
CA ALA A 54 -13.13 11.63 8.37
C ALA A 54 -13.45 12.13 9.80
N GLU A 55 -14.68 12.57 10.06
CA GLU A 55 -15.15 12.93 11.40
C GLU A 55 -15.24 11.72 12.37
N ARG A 56 -15.28 10.49 11.84
CA ARG A 56 -15.55 9.27 12.62
C ARG A 56 -14.38 8.29 12.64
N TYR A 57 -13.58 8.27 11.59
CA TYR A 57 -12.51 7.30 11.39
C TYR A 57 -11.20 7.99 11.03
N PRO A 58 -10.05 7.50 11.55
CA PRO A 58 -8.76 7.82 10.99
C PRO A 58 -8.71 7.46 9.51
N LEU A 59 -8.10 8.31 8.71
CA LEU A 59 -7.90 8.10 7.28
C LEU A 59 -6.42 8.02 6.93
N VAL A 60 -6.13 7.31 5.85
CA VAL A 60 -4.85 7.36 5.16
C VAL A 60 -5.10 7.60 3.67
N MET A 61 -4.13 8.18 2.98
CA MET A 61 -4.24 8.43 1.54
C MET A 61 -3.32 7.48 0.80
N HIS A 62 -3.82 6.91 -0.29
CA HIS A 62 -3.06 6.17 -1.27
C HIS A 62 -3.26 6.80 -2.65
N GLY A 63 -2.18 7.06 -3.38
CA GLY A 63 -2.19 7.63 -4.72
C GLY A 63 -1.89 6.58 -5.77
N VAL A 64 -2.44 6.79 -6.97
CA VAL A 64 -2.25 5.87 -8.11
C VAL A 64 -1.67 6.57 -9.35
N SER A 65 -1.36 7.86 -9.25
CA SER A 65 -0.97 8.68 -10.42
C SER A 65 0.38 9.37 -10.31
N LEU A 66 1.10 9.29 -9.17
CA LEU A 66 2.37 10.02 -8.99
C LEU A 66 3.44 9.63 -10.02
N SER A 67 3.49 8.34 -10.40
CA SER A 67 4.47 7.82 -11.36
C SER A 67 5.90 8.20 -10.98
N ILE A 68 6.29 7.87 -9.75
CA ILE A 68 7.52 8.39 -9.13
C ILE A 68 8.79 8.01 -9.90
N GLY A 69 8.79 6.86 -10.58
CA GLY A 69 9.89 6.42 -11.44
C GLY A 69 9.72 6.78 -12.93
N GLY A 70 8.68 7.53 -13.29
CA GLY A 70 8.44 7.96 -14.66
C GLY A 70 9.51 8.94 -15.19
N PRO A 71 9.72 9.00 -16.52
CA PRO A 71 10.76 9.84 -17.14
C PRO A 71 10.41 11.33 -17.20
N HIS A 72 9.13 11.67 -16.99
CA HIS A 72 8.66 13.06 -17.03
C HIS A 72 8.91 13.75 -15.68
N ALA A 73 9.03 15.08 -15.70
CA ALA A 73 9.09 15.87 -14.47
C ALA A 73 7.86 15.61 -13.59
N LEU A 74 8.02 15.71 -12.27
CA LEU A 74 6.90 15.64 -11.34
C LEU A 74 5.87 16.74 -11.64
N ASP A 75 4.60 16.38 -11.59
CA ASP A 75 3.50 17.35 -11.69
C ASP A 75 3.30 18.04 -10.34
N PHE A 76 3.85 19.24 -10.20
CA PHE A 76 3.73 20.03 -8.97
C PHE A 76 2.32 20.56 -8.72
N ASP A 77 1.47 20.65 -9.73
CA ASP A 77 0.08 21.07 -9.53
C ASP A 77 -0.74 19.90 -8.97
N TYR A 78 -0.51 18.67 -9.45
CA TYR A 78 -1.02 17.46 -8.81
C TYR A 78 -0.54 17.34 -7.35
N LEU A 79 0.76 17.54 -7.07
CA LEU A 79 1.27 17.49 -5.69
C LEU A 79 0.64 18.54 -4.77
N LYS A 80 0.32 19.73 -5.29
CA LYS A 80 -0.43 20.75 -4.53
C LYS A 80 -1.86 20.28 -4.22
N GLN A 81 -2.53 19.62 -5.17
CA GLN A 81 -3.86 19.06 -4.95
C GLN A 81 -3.84 17.95 -3.88
N ILE A 82 -2.86 17.04 -3.93
CA ILE A 82 -2.64 16.02 -2.90
C ILE A 82 -2.40 16.68 -1.53
N LYS A 83 -1.55 17.71 -1.47
CA LYS A 83 -1.31 18.46 -0.25
C LYS A 83 -2.58 19.10 0.31
N GLN A 84 -3.38 19.75 -0.53
CA GLN A 84 -4.65 20.37 -0.13
C GLN A 84 -5.63 19.32 0.42
N LEU A 85 -5.73 18.16 -0.20
CA LEU A 85 -6.54 17.05 0.29
C LEU A 85 -6.01 16.53 1.64
N ALA A 86 -4.70 16.37 1.76
CA ALA A 86 -4.06 15.96 3.02
C ALA A 86 -4.25 17.00 4.14
N GLU A 87 -4.28 18.30 3.83
CA GLU A 87 -4.61 19.37 4.77
C GLU A 87 -6.08 19.33 5.20
N ARG A 88 -6.98 18.91 4.32
CA ARG A 88 -8.41 18.76 4.61
C ARG A 88 -8.69 17.60 5.56
N ILE A 89 -8.17 16.41 5.27
CA ILE A 89 -8.55 15.17 5.99
C ILE A 89 -7.52 14.71 7.02
N GLN A 90 -6.36 15.37 7.08
CA GLN A 90 -5.29 15.08 8.04
C GLN A 90 -4.93 13.57 8.11
N PRO A 91 -4.56 12.94 6.98
CA PRO A 91 -4.33 11.51 6.94
C PRO A 91 -3.10 11.14 7.76
N ALA A 92 -3.09 9.95 8.36
CA ALA A 92 -1.96 9.48 9.17
C ALA A 92 -0.68 9.32 8.34
N TRP A 93 -0.80 8.97 7.06
CA TRP A 93 0.28 8.99 6.08
C TRP A 93 -0.30 9.11 4.65
N VAL A 94 0.60 9.34 3.69
CA VAL A 94 0.29 9.41 2.26
C VAL A 94 1.20 8.40 1.55
N SER A 95 0.61 7.44 0.85
CA SER A 95 1.30 6.42 0.06
C SER A 95 1.08 6.62 -1.44
N ASP A 96 1.95 6.04 -2.26
CA ASP A 96 1.78 5.85 -3.71
C ASP A 96 2.64 4.67 -4.16
N HIS A 97 2.51 4.26 -5.41
CA HIS A 97 3.23 3.12 -5.98
C HIS A 97 4.67 3.46 -6.37
N LEU A 98 5.60 2.53 -6.14
CA LEU A 98 6.93 2.57 -6.74
C LEU A 98 6.88 2.03 -8.18
N CYS A 99 6.40 2.84 -9.10
CA CYS A 99 6.28 2.43 -10.50
C CYS A 99 6.54 3.56 -11.49
N TRP A 100 6.58 3.19 -12.75
CA TRP A 100 6.25 4.08 -13.86
C TRP A 100 4.88 3.69 -14.43
N SER A 101 3.95 4.64 -14.46
CA SER A 101 2.67 4.51 -15.15
C SER A 101 2.59 5.45 -16.37
N ARG A 102 1.89 5.02 -17.43
CA ARG A 102 1.64 5.79 -18.65
C ARG A 102 0.42 6.71 -18.53
N GLY A 103 0.31 7.47 -17.43
CA GLY A 103 -0.59 8.62 -17.33
C GLY A 103 -2.08 8.36 -17.51
N ASN A 104 -2.76 7.99 -16.42
CA ASN A 104 -4.09 8.42 -15.95
C ASN A 104 -4.52 7.47 -14.82
N ALA A 105 -5.31 7.97 -13.86
CA ALA A 105 -5.72 7.28 -12.62
C ALA A 105 -6.48 5.94 -12.79
N HIS A 106 -6.73 5.47 -14.01
CA HIS A 106 -7.48 4.25 -14.32
C HIS A 106 -6.61 3.13 -14.91
N GLN A 107 -5.29 3.20 -14.77
CA GLN A 107 -4.35 2.24 -15.37
C GLN A 107 -3.51 1.50 -14.31
N LEU A 108 -4.17 0.94 -13.29
CA LEU A 108 -3.57 0.01 -12.32
C LEU A 108 -2.88 -1.20 -13.00
N HIS A 109 -3.28 -1.53 -14.24
CA HIS A 109 -2.70 -2.65 -15.00
C HIS A 109 -1.46 -2.29 -15.83
N ASP A 110 -1.08 -1.01 -15.93
CA ASP A 110 0.10 -0.54 -16.69
C ASP A 110 1.25 -0.07 -15.77
N LEU A 111 1.36 -0.66 -14.56
CA LEU A 111 2.49 -0.42 -13.67
C LEU A 111 3.71 -1.17 -14.25
N LEU A 112 4.59 -0.43 -14.93
CA LEU A 112 5.83 -0.99 -15.44
C LEU A 112 6.88 -0.99 -14.33
N PRO A 113 7.55 -2.13 -14.08
CA PRO A 113 8.62 -2.18 -13.11
C PRO A 113 9.77 -1.29 -13.58
N LEU A 114 10.39 -0.60 -12.63
CA LEU A 114 11.56 0.22 -12.87
C LEU A 114 12.79 -0.69 -12.95
N PRO A 115 13.77 -0.40 -13.82
CA PRO A 115 15.04 -1.13 -13.77
C PRO A 115 15.72 -0.84 -12.43
N TYR A 116 16.08 -1.87 -11.68
CA TYR A 116 16.70 -1.75 -10.36
C TYR A 116 18.21 -1.55 -10.50
N THR A 117 18.61 -0.37 -10.98
CA THR A 117 19.99 0.07 -11.14
C THR A 117 20.33 1.18 -10.15
N GLU A 118 21.63 1.46 -9.98
CA GLU A 118 22.10 2.59 -9.16
C GLU A 118 21.58 3.93 -9.70
N GLU A 119 21.51 4.10 -11.03
CA GLU A 119 20.95 5.29 -11.67
C GLU A 119 19.47 5.51 -11.30
N SER A 120 18.65 4.47 -11.43
CA SER A 120 17.24 4.52 -11.04
C SER A 120 17.06 4.83 -9.56
N LEU A 121 17.92 4.26 -8.71
CA LEU A 121 17.89 4.48 -7.27
C LEU A 121 18.10 5.95 -6.93
N TYR A 122 19.15 6.59 -7.46
CA TYR A 122 19.39 8.02 -7.23
C TYR A 122 18.32 8.90 -7.85
N TYR A 123 17.82 8.54 -9.04
CA TYR A 123 16.75 9.26 -9.73
C TYR A 123 15.46 9.29 -8.90
N VAL A 124 14.98 8.12 -8.47
CA VAL A 124 13.77 7.99 -7.65
C VAL A 124 13.98 8.64 -6.28
N ALA A 125 15.12 8.40 -5.61
CA ALA A 125 15.40 9.02 -4.31
C ALA A 125 15.38 10.57 -4.37
N GLY A 126 15.87 11.16 -5.47
CA GLY A 126 15.77 12.60 -5.71
C GLY A 126 14.33 13.10 -5.79
N ARG A 127 13.48 12.39 -6.53
CA ARG A 127 12.07 12.74 -6.71
C ARG A 127 11.26 12.53 -5.44
N VAL A 128 11.53 11.47 -4.69
CA VAL A 128 10.92 11.23 -3.39
C VAL A 128 11.19 12.40 -2.44
N ARG A 129 12.43 12.92 -2.39
CA ARG A 129 12.74 14.12 -1.62
C ARG A 129 11.92 15.33 -2.07
N GLN A 130 11.78 15.56 -3.38
CA GLN A 130 10.95 16.65 -3.90
C GLN A 130 9.47 16.51 -3.49
N VAL A 131 8.91 15.29 -3.54
CA VAL A 131 7.52 15.03 -3.10
C VAL A 131 7.38 15.28 -1.60
N GLN A 132 8.29 14.76 -0.79
CA GLN A 132 8.31 14.98 0.66
C GLN A 132 8.45 16.47 1.01
N ASP A 133 9.23 17.23 0.25
CA ASP A 133 9.35 18.69 0.41
C ASP A 133 8.02 19.40 0.09
N VAL A 134 7.22 18.93 -0.85
CA VAL A 134 5.89 19.51 -1.10
C VAL A 134 4.91 19.12 0.01
N LEU A 135 4.80 17.82 0.29
CA LEU A 135 3.85 17.24 1.25
C LEU A 135 4.20 17.53 2.72
N GLN A 136 5.45 17.93 2.99
CA GLN A 136 6.00 18.21 4.32
C GLN A 136 5.83 17.02 5.30
N ARG A 137 5.99 15.80 4.78
CA ARG A 137 5.90 14.54 5.53
C ARG A 137 6.65 13.43 4.78
N PRO A 138 7.05 12.34 5.46
CA PRO A 138 7.57 11.15 4.77
C PRO A 138 6.53 10.60 3.80
N LEU A 139 6.98 10.27 2.59
CA LEU A 139 6.18 9.53 1.61
C LEU A 139 6.27 8.05 1.95
N VAL A 140 5.15 7.33 1.80
CA VAL A 140 5.14 5.88 1.88
C VAL A 140 5.12 5.32 0.44
N LEU A 141 5.98 4.37 0.11
CA LEU A 141 6.04 3.79 -1.21
C LEU A 141 5.70 2.30 -1.17
N GLU A 142 4.84 1.89 -2.08
CA GLU A 142 4.37 0.51 -2.22
C GLU A 142 5.19 -0.29 -3.24
N ASN A 143 5.46 -1.57 -2.92
CA ASN A 143 5.95 -2.54 -3.90
C ASN A 143 4.81 -3.03 -4.80
N VAL A 144 5.04 -3.03 -6.11
CA VAL A 144 4.05 -3.47 -7.10
C VAL A 144 4.29 -4.91 -7.54
N SER A 145 3.25 -5.59 -8.00
CA SER A 145 3.40 -6.85 -8.71
C SER A 145 4.24 -6.68 -9.98
N SER A 146 5.25 -7.53 -10.18
CA SER A 146 6.09 -7.53 -11.39
C SER A 146 5.87 -8.78 -12.25
N TYR A 147 5.72 -8.58 -13.56
CA TYR A 147 5.60 -9.64 -14.56
C TYR A 147 6.81 -9.75 -15.48
N VAL A 148 7.71 -8.76 -15.44
CA VAL A 148 8.89 -8.67 -16.28
C VAL A 148 10.06 -8.17 -15.43
N ARG A 149 11.23 -8.78 -15.57
CA ARG A 149 12.47 -8.28 -14.98
C ARG A 149 13.33 -7.62 -16.03
N ALA A 150 14.01 -6.54 -15.67
CA ALA A 150 14.94 -5.93 -16.58
C ALA A 150 16.26 -6.72 -16.54
N LYS A 151 16.82 -7.01 -17.72
CA LYS A 151 18.11 -7.70 -17.81
C LYS A 151 19.26 -6.92 -17.15
N ALA A 152 19.07 -5.61 -16.98
CA ALA A 152 20.04 -4.69 -16.40
C ALA A 152 19.89 -4.52 -14.88
N ASP A 153 19.02 -5.28 -14.20
CA ASP A 153 18.85 -5.16 -12.75
C ASP A 153 20.16 -5.49 -12.01
N GLU A 154 20.65 -4.54 -11.22
CA GLU A 154 21.84 -4.64 -10.36
C GLU A 154 21.47 -5.00 -8.92
N PHE A 155 20.26 -4.65 -8.52
CA PHE A 155 19.68 -4.95 -7.23
C PHE A 155 18.52 -5.94 -7.39
N SER A 156 18.33 -6.80 -6.40
CA SER A 156 17.00 -7.36 -6.15
C SER A 156 16.03 -6.26 -5.72
N GLU A 157 14.73 -6.49 -5.86
CA GLU A 157 13.72 -5.50 -5.49
C GLU A 157 13.80 -5.09 -4.01
N TRP A 158 14.02 -6.05 -3.10
CA TRP A 158 14.16 -5.74 -1.67
C TRP A 158 15.45 -4.98 -1.36
N GLU A 159 16.54 -5.21 -2.09
CA GLU A 159 17.77 -4.41 -1.98
C GLU A 159 17.54 -2.98 -2.45
N PHE A 160 16.83 -2.80 -3.57
CA PHE A 160 16.45 -1.49 -4.10
C PHE A 160 15.56 -0.71 -3.12
N LEU A 161 14.51 -1.35 -2.59
CA LEU A 161 13.59 -0.76 -1.62
C LEU A 161 14.31 -0.35 -0.32
N ASN A 162 15.20 -1.21 0.19
CA ASN A 162 15.99 -0.90 1.38
C ASN A 162 16.91 0.31 1.15
N ALA A 163 17.63 0.32 0.02
CA ALA A 163 18.50 1.44 -0.34
C ALA A 163 17.70 2.73 -0.57
N LEU A 164 16.53 2.66 -1.20
CA LEU A 164 15.67 3.81 -1.46
C LEU A 164 15.14 4.42 -0.17
N ALA A 165 14.65 3.59 0.76
CA ALA A 165 14.21 4.04 2.08
C ALA A 165 15.35 4.72 2.84
N HIS A 166 16.57 4.15 2.78
CA HIS A 166 17.75 4.74 3.41
C HIS A 166 18.15 6.09 2.82
N LEU A 167 18.16 6.22 1.49
CA LEU A 167 18.64 7.42 0.79
C LEU A 167 17.65 8.58 0.78
N SER A 168 16.35 8.28 0.82
CA SER A 168 15.28 9.28 0.68
C SER A 168 14.54 9.56 1.98
N GLY A 169 14.63 8.66 2.97
CA GLY A 169 13.85 8.72 4.21
C GLY A 169 12.38 8.33 4.02
N CYS A 170 12.00 7.80 2.86
CA CYS A 170 10.64 7.28 2.66
C CYS A 170 10.39 6.06 3.52
N GLN A 171 9.11 5.78 3.70
CA GLN A 171 8.61 4.57 4.35
C GLN A 171 8.07 3.62 3.28
N LEU A 172 7.76 2.40 3.68
CA LEU A 172 7.31 1.34 2.81
C LEU A 172 5.90 0.91 3.16
N LEU A 173 5.06 0.75 2.16
CA LEU A 173 3.83 -0.03 2.23
C LEU A 173 4.17 -1.38 1.61
N LEU A 174 4.07 -2.43 2.40
CA LEU A 174 4.36 -3.79 1.94
C LEU A 174 3.06 -4.47 1.55
N ASP A 175 2.81 -4.56 0.26
CA ASP A 175 1.75 -5.43 -0.24
C ASP A 175 2.28 -6.88 -0.28
N VAL A 176 1.71 -7.71 0.60
CA VAL A 176 2.07 -9.12 0.77
C VAL A 176 1.59 -9.96 -0.41
N ASN A 177 0.45 -9.59 -1.00
CA ASN A 177 -0.09 -10.21 -2.19
C ASN A 177 0.82 -9.95 -3.40
N ASN A 178 1.31 -8.73 -3.59
CA ASN A 178 2.24 -8.36 -4.66
C ASN A 178 3.56 -9.13 -4.57
N VAL A 179 4.08 -9.33 -3.36
CA VAL A 179 5.25 -10.20 -3.16
C VAL A 179 4.96 -11.64 -3.57
N TYR A 180 3.80 -12.17 -3.19
CA TYR A 180 3.41 -13.54 -3.55
C TYR A 180 3.21 -13.71 -5.07
N VAL A 181 2.51 -12.79 -5.73
CA VAL A 181 2.30 -12.79 -7.18
C VAL A 181 3.64 -12.73 -7.92
N SER A 182 4.52 -11.81 -7.53
CA SER A 182 5.85 -11.68 -8.12
C SER A 182 6.70 -12.94 -7.90
N ALA A 183 6.63 -13.53 -6.70
CA ALA A 183 7.35 -14.76 -6.37
C ALA A 183 6.88 -15.95 -7.22
N ARG A 184 5.56 -16.11 -7.40
CA ARG A 184 4.96 -17.15 -8.26
C ARG A 184 5.40 -17.00 -9.71
N ASN A 185 5.38 -15.77 -10.24
CA ASN A 185 5.70 -15.50 -11.65
C ASN A 185 7.20 -15.58 -11.96
N HIS A 186 8.07 -15.17 -11.03
CA HIS A 186 9.52 -15.14 -11.25
C HIS A 186 10.28 -16.33 -10.65
N GLY A 187 9.60 -17.19 -9.88
CA GLY A 187 10.18 -18.40 -9.29
C GLY A 187 11.18 -18.13 -8.16
N PHE A 188 10.91 -17.14 -7.31
CA PHE A 188 11.72 -16.89 -6.09
C PHE A 188 10.91 -17.16 -4.82
N ASP A 189 11.59 -17.27 -3.68
CA ASP A 189 10.96 -17.43 -2.37
C ASP A 189 10.44 -16.08 -1.85
N PRO A 190 9.11 -15.91 -1.64
CA PRO A 190 8.54 -14.65 -1.16
C PRO A 190 9.05 -14.27 0.24
N TRP A 191 9.41 -15.26 1.07
CA TRP A 191 9.96 -14.96 2.38
C TRP A 191 11.34 -14.30 2.30
N THR A 192 12.12 -14.63 1.28
CA THR A 192 13.41 -13.99 1.03
C THR A 192 13.26 -12.50 0.72
N PHE A 193 12.17 -12.09 0.05
CA PHE A 193 11.86 -10.68 -0.14
C PHE A 193 11.61 -9.97 1.18
N ILE A 194 10.64 -10.47 1.95
CA ILE A 194 10.13 -9.78 3.15
C ILE A 194 11.19 -9.70 4.25
N ARG A 195 11.92 -10.80 4.51
CA ARG A 195 12.91 -10.85 5.61
C ARG A 195 14.11 -9.91 5.41
N ASN A 196 14.32 -9.43 4.19
CA ASN A 196 15.43 -8.54 3.85
C ASN A 196 15.00 -7.06 3.76
N LEU A 197 13.70 -6.76 3.91
CA LEU A 197 13.22 -5.38 4.01
C LEU A 197 13.53 -4.78 5.39
N PRO A 198 13.73 -3.45 5.50
CA PRO A 198 13.97 -2.78 6.78
C PRO A 198 12.68 -2.67 7.62
N PRO A 199 12.50 -3.45 8.71
CA PRO A 199 11.24 -3.50 9.46
C PRO A 199 10.78 -2.14 9.98
N GLN A 200 11.74 -1.29 10.38
CA GLN A 200 11.51 0.06 10.90
C GLN A 200 10.96 1.04 9.86
N SER A 201 11.03 0.72 8.57
CA SER A 201 10.49 1.54 7.48
C SER A 201 9.13 1.07 7.01
N ILE A 202 8.68 -0.13 7.38
CA ILE A 202 7.39 -0.69 6.95
C ILE A 202 6.27 -0.04 7.76
N ARG A 203 5.50 0.82 7.10
CA ARG A 203 4.43 1.64 7.68
C ARG A 203 3.08 0.93 7.66
N GLN A 204 2.80 0.21 6.59
CA GLN A 204 1.51 -0.39 6.30
C GLN A 204 1.71 -1.72 5.59
N LEU A 205 0.81 -2.66 5.84
CA LEU A 205 0.67 -3.90 5.07
C LEU A 205 -0.61 -3.84 4.26
N HIS A 206 -0.56 -4.33 3.03
CA HIS A 206 -1.75 -4.65 2.23
C HIS A 206 -1.93 -6.16 2.13
N LEU A 207 -3.19 -6.56 2.15
CA LEU A 207 -3.65 -7.91 1.88
C LEU A 207 -4.76 -7.85 0.84
N ALA A 208 -4.59 -8.58 -0.25
CA ALA A 208 -5.58 -8.72 -1.30
C ALA A 208 -5.59 -10.15 -1.84
N GLY A 209 -6.59 -10.46 -2.65
CA GLY A 209 -6.61 -11.67 -3.47
C GLY A 209 -6.20 -11.39 -4.92
N HIS A 210 -5.93 -12.46 -5.63
CA HIS A 210 -5.45 -12.42 -7.02
C HIS A 210 -6.11 -13.53 -7.83
N ARG A 211 -5.92 -13.48 -9.15
CA ARG A 211 -6.38 -14.52 -10.07
C ARG A 211 -5.24 -15.45 -10.47
N ASP A 212 -5.40 -16.74 -10.18
CA ASP A 212 -4.44 -17.78 -10.54
C ASP A 212 -4.86 -18.49 -11.84
N TYR A 213 -3.98 -18.49 -12.85
CA TYR A 213 -4.16 -19.16 -14.13
C TYR A 213 -3.36 -20.48 -14.24
N GLY A 214 -2.83 -20.97 -13.12
CA GLY A 214 -1.97 -22.14 -13.03
C GLY A 214 -0.50 -21.75 -13.24
N ASP A 215 -0.14 -21.46 -14.49
CA ASP A 215 1.24 -21.17 -14.91
C ASP A 215 1.70 -19.77 -14.49
N TYR A 216 0.76 -18.83 -14.35
CA TYR A 216 1.01 -17.47 -13.89
C TYR A 216 -0.15 -16.96 -13.04
N VAL A 217 0.15 -15.96 -12.22
CA VAL A 217 -0.82 -15.29 -11.36
C VAL A 217 -0.92 -13.83 -11.79
N VAL A 218 -2.12 -13.28 -11.83
CA VAL A 218 -2.37 -11.86 -12.12
C VAL A 218 -2.96 -11.21 -10.89
N ASP A 219 -2.36 -10.09 -10.54
CA ASP A 219 -2.79 -9.25 -9.46
C ASP A 219 -4.04 -8.43 -9.85
N THR A 220 -5.18 -8.86 -9.32
CA THR A 220 -6.49 -8.31 -9.71
C THR A 220 -7.25 -7.69 -8.55
N HIS A 221 -6.87 -7.97 -7.30
CA HIS A 221 -7.49 -7.42 -6.09
C HIS A 221 -9.02 -7.58 -6.03
N ASP A 222 -9.56 -8.58 -6.73
CA ASP A 222 -11.00 -8.84 -6.90
C ASP A 222 -11.43 -10.16 -6.24
N HIS A 223 -10.50 -10.90 -5.63
CA HIS A 223 -10.76 -12.16 -4.92
C HIS A 223 -10.48 -12.07 -3.41
N PRO A 224 -11.07 -12.96 -2.59
CA PRO A 224 -10.63 -13.16 -1.21
C PRO A 224 -9.15 -13.54 -1.14
N VAL A 225 -8.50 -13.17 -0.04
CA VAL A 225 -7.10 -13.47 0.23
C VAL A 225 -6.95 -14.99 0.39
N CYS A 226 -6.02 -15.59 -0.35
CA CYS A 226 -5.79 -17.04 -0.33
C CYS A 226 -4.88 -17.47 0.84
N ASP A 227 -4.94 -18.74 1.22
CA ASP A 227 -4.21 -19.29 2.37
C ASP A 227 -2.68 -19.08 2.33
N PRO A 228 -1.99 -19.20 1.17
CA PRO A 228 -0.57 -18.87 1.08
C PRO A 228 -0.24 -17.42 1.45
N VAL A 229 -1.09 -16.46 1.06
CA VAL A 229 -0.91 -15.04 1.40
C VAL A 229 -1.18 -14.81 2.89
N TRP A 230 -2.20 -15.45 3.47
CA TRP A 230 -2.42 -15.43 4.92
C TRP A 230 -1.24 -15.97 5.72
N ALA A 231 -0.64 -17.08 5.27
CA ALA A 231 0.54 -17.66 5.91
C ALA A 231 1.75 -16.71 5.85
N LEU A 232 1.98 -16.09 4.68
CA LEU A 232 3.05 -15.11 4.49
C LEU A 232 2.84 -13.87 5.36
N TYR A 233 1.60 -13.40 5.49
CA TYR A 233 1.21 -12.31 6.38
C TYR A 233 1.53 -12.61 7.86
N GLN A 234 1.15 -13.79 8.36
CA GLN A 234 1.45 -14.19 9.73
C GLN A 234 2.96 -14.25 9.97
N GLN A 235 3.71 -14.83 9.04
CA GLN A 235 5.17 -14.91 9.10
C GLN A 235 5.80 -13.51 9.11
N THR A 236 5.25 -12.58 8.32
CA THR A 236 5.66 -11.17 8.27
C THR A 236 5.51 -10.52 9.64
N LEU A 237 4.31 -10.55 10.24
CA LEU A 237 4.07 -9.96 11.56
C LEU A 237 4.88 -10.60 12.68
N ALA A 238 5.09 -11.92 12.64
CA ALA A 238 5.95 -12.62 13.60
C ALA A 238 7.40 -12.10 13.57
N HIS A 239 7.86 -11.65 12.40
CA HIS A 239 9.21 -11.11 12.22
C HIS A 239 9.30 -9.61 12.56
N ILE A 240 8.45 -8.79 11.94
CA ILE A 240 8.58 -7.32 12.01
C ILE A 240 7.84 -6.70 13.20
N GLY A 241 6.87 -7.42 13.79
CA GLY A 241 6.01 -6.89 14.85
C GLY A 241 4.72 -6.27 14.30
N PRO A 242 3.97 -5.52 15.14
CA PRO A 242 2.68 -4.98 14.74
C PRO A 242 2.87 -3.86 13.71
N VAL A 243 2.16 -3.98 12.58
CA VAL A 243 2.08 -2.98 11.51
C VAL A 243 0.62 -2.86 11.09
N SER A 244 0.16 -1.65 10.79
CA SER A 244 -1.24 -1.40 10.37
C SER A 244 -1.53 -2.17 9.09
N THR A 245 -2.61 -2.94 9.06
CA THR A 245 -2.96 -3.83 7.93
C THR A 245 -4.24 -3.36 7.27
N LEU A 246 -4.19 -3.16 5.95
CA LEU A 246 -5.36 -2.95 5.10
C LEU A 246 -5.75 -4.27 4.45
N LEU A 247 -7.05 -4.56 4.43
CA LEU A 247 -7.61 -5.49 3.45
C LEU A 247 -8.08 -4.68 2.23
N GLU A 248 -7.50 -4.97 1.08
CA GLU A 248 -7.79 -4.31 -0.18
C GLU A 248 -8.74 -5.15 -1.05
N ARG A 249 -9.71 -4.44 -1.65
CA ARG A 249 -10.66 -4.96 -2.63
C ARG A 249 -10.92 -3.83 -3.63
N ASP A 250 -10.53 -4.04 -4.88
CA ASP A 250 -10.59 -3.01 -5.93
C ASP A 250 -11.68 -3.23 -6.96
N ASP A 251 -12.15 -4.46 -7.07
CA ASP A 251 -13.27 -4.82 -7.95
C ASP A 251 -14.06 -5.99 -7.34
N HIS A 252 -15.19 -6.34 -7.96
CA HIS A 252 -16.12 -7.37 -7.49
C HIS A 252 -16.49 -7.19 -6.02
N PHE A 253 -16.84 -5.95 -5.66
CA PHE A 253 -17.21 -5.53 -4.30
C PHE A 253 -18.29 -6.46 -3.70
N PRO A 254 -17.95 -7.30 -2.71
CA PRO A 254 -18.91 -8.21 -2.09
C PRO A 254 -19.84 -7.45 -1.13
N PRO A 255 -20.88 -8.09 -0.57
CA PRO A 255 -21.58 -7.54 0.59
C PRO A 255 -20.59 -7.10 1.67
N PHE A 256 -20.79 -5.91 2.25
CA PHE A 256 -19.83 -5.31 3.18
C PHE A 256 -19.51 -6.21 4.38
N GLN A 257 -20.47 -7.03 4.83
CA GLN A 257 -20.24 -8.00 5.91
C GLN A 257 -19.15 -9.02 5.56
N GLU A 258 -19.00 -9.42 4.30
CA GLU A 258 -17.95 -10.36 3.88
C GLU A 258 -16.56 -9.71 4.02
N LEU A 259 -16.42 -8.42 3.72
CA LEU A 259 -15.18 -7.67 3.97
C LEU A 259 -14.89 -7.54 5.47
N LEU A 260 -15.92 -7.33 6.30
CA LEU A 260 -15.76 -7.27 7.76
C LEU A 260 -15.33 -8.62 8.34
N ASP A 261 -15.87 -9.73 7.82
CA ASP A 261 -15.50 -11.09 8.23
C ASP A 261 -14.05 -11.41 7.82
N GLU A 262 -13.64 -11.01 6.61
CA GLU A 262 -12.26 -11.16 6.13
C GLU A 262 -11.27 -10.26 6.91
N LEU A 263 -11.67 -9.04 7.26
CA LEU A 263 -10.90 -8.15 8.15
C LEU A 263 -10.76 -8.74 9.57
N ALA A 264 -11.83 -9.36 10.09
CA ALA A 264 -11.78 -10.06 11.37
C ALA A 264 -10.81 -11.25 11.34
N LYS A 265 -10.73 -11.97 10.22
CA LYS A 265 -9.71 -13.01 9.99
C LYS A 265 -8.30 -12.42 10.04
N ALA A 266 -8.05 -11.29 9.36
CA ALA A 266 -6.75 -10.60 9.43
C ALA A 266 -6.38 -10.24 10.87
N ARG A 267 -7.35 -9.73 11.64
CA ARG A 267 -7.18 -9.39 13.07
C ARG A 267 -6.82 -10.60 13.92
N GLN A 268 -7.52 -11.72 13.75
CA GLN A 268 -7.28 -12.95 14.49
C GLN A 268 -5.90 -13.55 14.19
N LEU A 269 -5.55 -13.63 12.90
CA LEU A 269 -4.26 -14.19 12.47
C LEU A 269 -3.09 -13.31 12.90
N GLY A 270 -3.25 -11.98 12.80
CA GLY A 270 -2.24 -11.04 13.26
C GLY A 270 -2.02 -11.10 14.77
N ALA A 271 -3.11 -11.15 15.57
CA ALA A 271 -3.00 -11.34 17.01
C ALA A 271 -2.27 -12.65 17.38
N SER A 272 -2.58 -13.74 16.68
CA SER A 272 -1.93 -15.04 16.89
C SER A 272 -0.43 -15.01 16.58
N ALA A 273 -0.04 -14.38 15.46
CA ALA A 273 1.36 -14.24 15.06
C ALA A 273 2.17 -13.40 16.06
N LEU A 274 1.60 -12.28 16.51
CA LEU A 274 2.24 -11.38 17.47
C LEU A 274 2.37 -11.98 18.87
N ALA A 275 1.39 -12.77 19.31
CA ALA A 275 1.47 -13.51 20.56
C ALA A 275 2.61 -14.55 20.54
N GLY A 276 2.78 -15.27 19.42
CA GLY A 276 3.89 -16.21 19.23
C GLY A 276 5.26 -15.52 19.29
N ARG A 277 5.38 -14.31 18.74
CA ARG A 277 6.60 -13.49 18.81
C ARG A 277 6.95 -13.12 20.26
N ALA A 278 5.97 -12.69 21.05
CA ALA A 278 6.18 -12.28 22.45
C ALA A 278 6.67 -13.44 23.35
N LEU A 279 6.37 -14.69 22.98
CA LEU A 279 6.87 -15.88 23.69
C LEU A 279 8.31 -16.24 23.32
N CYS A 280 8.80 -15.78 22.17
CA CYS A 280 10.13 -16.08 21.64
C CYS A 280 11.17 -14.96 21.86
N ALA A 281 10.71 -13.75 22.21
CA ALA A 281 11.53 -12.56 22.47
C ALA A 281 11.93 -12.47 23.95
#